data_AF-A0A0N0T9R3-F1
#
_entry.id   AF-A0A0N0T9R3-F1
#
_cell.length_a   1.000
_cell.length_b   1.000
_cell.length_c   1.000
_cell.angle_alpha   90.00
_cell.angle_beta   90.00
_cell.angle_gamma   90.00
#
_symmetry.space_group_name_H-M   'P 1'
#
loop_
_entity.id
_entity.type
_entity.pdbx_description
1 polymer ?
#
loop_
_entity_poly.entity_id
_entity_poly.type
_entity_poly.pdbx_seq_one_letter_code
_entity_poly.pdbx_strand_id
1 'polypeptide(L)'
;MLMAHPAVLADLLERYEILRARHDEQNNAQTLQRLNDVSYTLCVATGTRDITSALTAARHRVLGAGSKTDADAVKAGPVKADL
;
A
#
# COMPACT_ATOMS: atom_id res chain seq x y z
N MET A 1 -15.85 -1.61 11.57
CA MET A 1 -14.88 -1.98 10.53
C MET A 1 -14.06 -0.74 10.21
N LEU A 2 -12.79 -0.69 10.66
CA LEU A 2 -11.89 0.43 10.44
C LEU A 2 -11.40 0.37 8.99
N MET A 3 -11.89 1.28 8.15
CA MET A 3 -11.40 1.40 6.78
C MET A 3 -10.15 2.27 6.81
N ALA A 4 -9.04 1.76 6.27
CA ALA A 4 -7.80 2.52 6.19
C ALA A 4 -8.00 3.79 5.36
N HIS A 5 -7.38 4.88 5.81
CA HIS A 5 -7.40 6.16 5.11
C HIS A 5 -6.79 6.01 3.70
N PRO A 6 -7.37 6.64 2.65
CA PRO A 6 -6.88 6.49 1.27
C PRO A 6 -5.41 6.84 1.09
N ALA A 7 -4.89 7.84 1.82
CA ALA A 7 -3.46 8.18 1.81
C ALA A 7 -2.55 7.02 2.28
N VAL A 8 -2.99 6.26 3.29
CA VAL A 8 -2.25 5.08 3.78
C VAL A 8 -2.30 3.94 2.76
N LEU A 9 -3.44 3.76 2.08
CA LEU A 9 -3.55 2.75 1.02
C LEU A 9 -2.66 3.07 -0.18
N ALA A 10 -2.51 4.35 -0.54
CA ALA A 10 -1.62 4.76 -1.62
C ALA A 10 -0.15 4.44 -1.31
N ASP A 11 0.31 4.75 -0.09
CA ASP A 11 1.67 4.41 0.38
C ASP A 11 1.90 2.88 0.41
N LEU A 12 0.92 2.10 0.89
CA LEU A 12 1.03 0.63 0.89
C LEU A 12 1.10 0.04 -0.53
N LEU A 13 0.34 0.60 -1.48
CA LEU A 13 0.40 0.20 -2.90
C LEU A 13 1.78 0.47 -3.50
N GLU A 14 2.35 1.66 -3.27
CA GLU A 14 3.68 2.00 -3.76
C GLU A 14 4.76 1.05 -3.19
N ARG A 15 4.74 0.83 -1.87
CA ARG A 15 5.68 -0.09 -1.21
C ARG A 15 5.58 -1.51 -1.75
N TYR A 16 4.37 -1.99 -2.01
CA TYR A 16 4.15 -3.31 -2.60
C TYR A 16 4.81 -3.43 -3.98
N GLU A 17 4.59 -2.46 -4.88
CA GLU A 17 5.16 -2.49 -6.23
C GLU A 17 6.70 -2.42 -6.19
N ILE A 18 7.29 -1.57 -5.34
CA ILE A 18 8.75 -1.47 -5.17
C ILE A 18 9.33 -2.80 -4.67
N LEU A 19 8.73 -3.40 -3.64
CA LEU A 19 9.20 -4.67 -3.08
C LEU A 19 9.03 -5.83 -4.07
N ARG A 20 7.95 -5.82 -4.85
CA ARG A 20 7.68 -6.82 -5.88
C ARG A 20 8.73 -6.77 -7.00
N ALA A 21 9.07 -5.58 -7.48
CA ALA A 21 10.13 -5.39 -8.47
C ALA A 21 11.48 -5.90 -7.95
N ARG A 22 11.87 -5.48 -6.73
CA ARG A 22 13.14 -5.91 -6.11
C ARG A 22 13.22 -7.42 -5.88
N HIS A 23 12.11 -8.06 -5.54
CA HIS A 23 12.07 -9.51 -5.35
C HIS A 23 12.32 -10.26 -6.66
N ASP A 24 11.75 -9.78 -7.76
CA ASP A 24 11.94 -10.35 -9.10
C ASP A 24 13.41 -10.28 -9.52
N GLU A 25 14.08 -9.16 -9.22
CA GLU A 25 15.48 -8.93 -9.58
C GLU A 25 16.48 -9.72 -8.72
N GLN A 26 16.23 -9.87 -7.41
CA GLN A 26 17.25 -10.33 -6.44
C GLN A 26 16.94 -11.66 -5.76
N ASN A 27 15.72 -12.20 -5.91
CA ASN A 27 15.24 -13.42 -5.25
C ASN A 27 15.62 -13.51 -3.75
N ASN A 28 15.56 -12.38 -3.04
CA ASN A 28 16.04 -12.27 -1.67
C ASN A 28 14.93 -12.60 -0.66
N ALA A 29 15.20 -13.53 0.26
CA ALA A 29 14.28 -13.95 1.32
C ALA A 29 13.82 -12.79 2.23
N GLN A 30 14.67 -11.81 2.51
CA GLN A 30 14.28 -10.63 3.30
C GLN A 30 13.31 -9.73 2.53
N THR A 31 13.49 -9.59 1.22
CA THR A 31 12.58 -8.84 0.35
C THR A 31 11.24 -9.57 0.25
N LEU A 32 11.25 -10.90 0.11
CA LEU A 32 10.05 -11.72 0.12
C LEU A 32 9.27 -11.57 1.43
N GLN A 33 9.95 -11.57 2.57
CA GLN A 33 9.28 -11.40 3.87
C GLN A 33 8.64 -10.02 4.01
N ARG A 34 9.31 -8.95 3.58
CA ARG A 34 8.72 -7.59 3.56
C ARG A 34 7.54 -7.51 2.59
N LEU A 35 7.64 -8.14 1.41
CA LEU A 35 6.56 -8.20 0.44
C LEU A 35 5.32 -8.90 1.03
N ASN A 36 5.51 -10.00 1.76
CA ASN A 36 4.43 -10.71 2.45
C ASN A 36 3.80 -9.87 3.56
N ASP A 37 4.58 -9.11 4.33
CA ASP A 37 4.07 -8.23 5.38
C ASP A 37 3.18 -7.10 4.83
N VAL A 38 3.64 -6.44 3.75
CA VAL A 38 2.85 -5.42 3.05
C VAL A 38 1.58 -6.04 2.43
N SER A 39 1.69 -7.24 1.87
CA SER A 39 0.55 -7.96 1.30
C SER A 39 -0.50 -8.28 2.36
N TYR A 40 -0.07 -8.77 3.52
CA TYR A 40 -0.95 -9.05 4.65
C TYR A 40 -1.64 -7.77 5.15
N THR A 41 -0.88 -6.69 5.30
CA THR A 41 -1.42 -5.39 5.70
C THR A 41 -2.45 -4.88 4.71
N LEU A 42 -2.21 -5.00 3.40
CA LEU A 42 -3.18 -4.65 2.36
C LEU A 42 -4.47 -5.47 2.49
N CYS A 43 -4.37 -6.78 2.68
CA CYS A 43 -5.54 -7.65 2.88
C CYS A 43 -6.38 -7.20 4.09
N VAL A 44 -5.74 -6.95 5.24
CA VAL A 44 -6.43 -6.51 6.45
C VAL A 44 -7.03 -5.11 6.29
N ALA A 45 -6.26 -4.15 5.75
CA ALA A 45 -6.69 -2.76 5.55
C ALA A 45 -7.85 -2.63 4.54
N THR A 46 -7.93 -3.57 3.59
CA THR A 46 -9.00 -3.62 2.60
C THR A 46 -10.15 -4.54 3.00
N GLY A 47 -9.96 -5.41 3.99
CA GLY A 47 -10.95 -6.41 4.42
C GLY A 47 -11.09 -7.57 3.42
N THR A 48 -10.03 -7.89 2.68
CA THR A 48 -10.01 -8.98 1.70
C THR A 48 -9.18 -10.18 2.20
N ARG A 49 -9.27 -11.31 1.48
CA ARG A 49 -8.57 -12.55 1.82
C ARG A 49 -7.37 -12.86 0.93
N ASP A 50 -7.18 -12.08 -0.13
CA ASP A 50 -6.17 -12.30 -1.16
C ASP A 50 -5.60 -10.95 -1.64
N ILE A 51 -4.33 -10.97 -2.03
CA ILE A 51 -3.57 -9.79 -2.45
C ILE A 51 -4.14 -9.17 -3.73
N THR A 52 -4.57 -9.96 -4.71
CA THR A 52 -5.14 -9.42 -5.96
C THR A 52 -6.44 -8.65 -5.69
N SER A 53 -7.28 -9.22 -4.81
CA SER A 53 -8.49 -8.57 -4.33
C SER A 53 -8.18 -7.31 -3.52
N ALA A 54 -7.14 -7.36 -2.67
CA ALA A 54 -6.69 -6.22 -1.88
C ALA A 54 -6.22 -5.06 -2.78
N LEU A 55 -5.39 -5.34 -3.79
CA LEU A 55 -4.87 -4.33 -4.72
C LEU A 55 -6.01 -3.64 -5.48
N THR A 56 -6.98 -4.41 -5.96
CA THR A 56 -8.16 -3.88 -6.66
C THR A 56 -8.99 -2.97 -5.74
N ALA A 57 -9.29 -3.43 -4.53
CA ALA A 57 -10.06 -2.66 -3.56
C ALA A 57 -9.32 -1.39 -3.11
N ALA A 58 -8.01 -1.47 -2.86
CA ALA A 58 -7.19 -0.33 -2.48
C ALA A 58 -7.16 0.73 -3.59
N ARG A 59 -6.90 0.33 -4.85
CA ARG A 59 -6.89 1.25 -6.01
C ARG A 59 -8.24 1.94 -6.19
N HIS A 60 -9.34 1.20 -6.09
CA HIS A 60 -10.69 1.79 -6.17
C HIS A 60 -10.93 2.83 -5.07
N ARG A 61 -10.49 2.58 -3.83
CA ARG A 61 -10.64 3.52 -2.71
C ARG A 61 -9.78 4.77 -2.86
N VAL A 62 -8.54 4.64 -3.34
CA VAL A 62 -7.66 5.78 -3.62
C VAL A 62 -8.26 6.66 -4.71
N LEU A 63 -8.74 6.07 -5.81
CA LEU A 63 -9.37 6.79 -6.91
C LEU A 63 -10.71 7.44 -6.49
N GLY A 64 -11.52 6.73 -5.69
CA GLY A 64 -12.79 7.23 -5.17
C GLY A 64 -12.64 8.32 -4.09
N ALA A 65 -11.50 8.41 -3.41
CA ALA A 65 -11.20 9.51 -2.49
C ALA A 65 -10.77 10.78 -3.22
N GLY A 66 -10.14 10.65 -4.39
CA GLY A 66 -9.76 11.77 -5.26
C GLY A 66 -10.96 12.55 -5.83
N SER A 67 -12.17 11.98 -5.80
CA SER A 67 -13.41 12.67 -6.19
C SER A 67 -14.19 13.28 -5.01
N LYS A 68 -13.74 13.07 -3.76
CA LYS A 68 -14.47 13.48 -2.55
C LYS A 68 -13.58 14.05 -1.44
N THR A 69 -12.41 14.59 -1.76
CA THR A 69 -11.55 15.23 -0.74
C THR A 69 -10.66 16.33 -1.35
N ASP A 70 -11.26 17.47 -1.64
CA ASP A 70 -10.59 18.76 -1.44
C ASP A 70 -11.09 19.28 -0.10
N ALA A 71 -10.26 19.24 0.96
CA ALA A 71 -10.35 20.15 2.11
C ALA A 71 -9.47 19.78 3.33
N ASP A 72 -8.94 18.56 3.51
CA ASP A 72 -8.20 18.27 4.76
C ASP A 72 -7.16 17.15 4.61
N ALA A 73 -5.88 17.52 4.41
CA ALA A 73 -4.71 16.82 4.96
C ALA A 73 -3.41 17.57 4.61
N VAL A 74 -3.12 18.52 5.48
CA VAL A 74 -1.78 18.90 5.94
C VAL A 74 -0.76 17.73 5.93
N LYS A 75 0.45 18.02 5.41
CA LYS A 75 1.76 17.39 5.70
C LYS A 75 1.82 15.85 5.78
N ALA A 76 2.18 15.20 4.67
CA ALA A 76 3.05 14.04 4.70
C ALA A 76 4.47 14.51 4.30
N GLY A 77 5.30 14.80 5.32
CA GLY A 77 6.71 15.15 5.11
C GLY A 77 7.52 13.96 4.57
N PRO A 78 8.70 14.23 3.98
CA PRO A 78 9.46 13.27 3.20
C PRO A 78 9.93 12.10 4.07
N VAL A 79 9.64 10.87 3.64
CA VAL A 79 10.37 9.70 4.10
C VAL A 79 11.82 9.84 3.63
N LYS A 80 12.70 10.26 4.55
CA LYS A 80 14.15 10.23 4.32
C LYS A 80 14.56 8.79 4.08
N ALA A 81 15.05 8.51 2.87
CA ALA A 81 15.92 7.38 2.63
C ALA A 81 17.26 7.69 3.30
N ASP A 82 17.51 7.05 4.43
CA ASP A 82 18.84 6.93 5.01
C ASP A 82 19.57 5.82 4.22
N LEU A 83 20.35 6.23 3.22
CA LEU A 83 21.65 5.66 2.86
C LEU A 83 22.42 6.63 1.95
#